data_AF-A0A353TDP7-F1
#
_entry.id   AF-A0A353TDP7-F1
#
_cell.length_a   1.000
_cell.length_b   1.000
_cell.length_c   1.000
_cell.angle_alpha   90.00
_cell.angle_beta   90.00
_cell.angle_gamma   90.00
#
_symmetry.space_group_name_H-M   'P 1'
#
loop_
_entity.id
_entity.type
_entity.pdbx_description
1 polymer ?
#
loop_
_entity_poly.entity_id
_entity_poly.type
_entity_poly.pdbx_seq_one_letter_code
_entity_poly.pdbx_strand_id
1 'polypeptide(L)'
;PTGTGVHRRMVYIELNDGYDFDQVAKAIQSDDYFAHDETHVFRVENVEALKDMGHGVLMERKGVSGNTQNQLFRFDMRINNPALTAQVMVGCARAAVKQKPGAYTLIEIPVVDLLPGDREKWIKKLV
;
A
#
# COMPACT_ATOMS: atom_id res chain seq x y z
N PRO A 1 -5.68 9.45 4.20
CA PRO A 1 -5.24 10.25 3.02
C PRO A 1 -6.06 11.54 2.92
N THR A 2 -5.42 12.67 2.62
CA THR A 2 -6.10 13.96 2.42
C THR A 2 -6.78 14.06 1.04
N GLY A 3 -6.68 13.00 0.23
CA GLY A 3 -7.20 12.93 -1.14
C GLY A 3 -6.12 13.19 -2.18
N THR A 4 -6.41 12.88 -3.45
CA THR A 4 -5.58 13.25 -4.62
C THR A 4 -4.10 12.88 -4.56
N GLY A 5 -3.73 11.80 -3.85
CA GLY A 5 -2.34 11.36 -3.71
C GLY A 5 -1.49 12.20 -2.75
N VAL A 6 -2.10 13.11 -1.98
CA VAL A 6 -1.42 13.86 -0.93
C VAL A 6 -1.53 13.10 0.39
N HIS A 7 -0.42 13.06 1.12
CA HIS A 7 -0.28 12.32 2.37
C HIS A 7 0.19 13.24 3.50
N ARG A 8 -0.22 12.87 4.72
CA ARG A 8 0.28 13.45 5.97
C ARG A 8 1.11 12.39 6.67
N ARG A 9 2.23 12.79 7.26
CA ARG A 9 3.12 11.95 8.05
C ARG A 9 2.91 12.25 9.54
N MET A 10 2.55 11.23 10.30
CA MET A 10 2.44 11.30 11.76
C MET A 10 3.58 10.47 12.32
N VAL A 11 4.60 11.12 12.89
CA VAL A 11 5.84 10.50 13.34
C VAL A 11 5.86 10.50 14.86
N TYR A 12 6.02 9.33 15.47
CA TYR A 12 6.08 9.15 16.92
C TYR A 12 7.49 8.68 17.29
N ILE A 13 8.12 9.37 18.25
CA ILE A 13 9.50 9.09 18.66
C ILE A 13 9.61 8.92 20.18
N GLU A 14 10.47 7.99 20.59
CA GLU A 14 11.11 8.02 21.89
C GLU A 14 12.41 8.81 21.77
N LEU A 15 12.77 9.56 22.82
CA LEU A 15 14.00 10.34 22.85
C LEU A 15 14.95 9.77 23.88
N ASN A 16 16.20 9.58 23.46
CA ASN A 16 17.30 9.28 24.37
C ASN A 16 17.62 10.49 25.26
N ASP A 17 18.20 10.21 26.42
CA ASP A 17 18.65 11.24 27.33
C ASP A 17 19.67 12.19 26.67
N GLY A 18 19.53 13.48 26.96
CA GLY A 18 20.40 14.53 26.43
C GLY A 18 20.01 15.09 25.05
N TYR A 19 18.97 14.54 24.39
CA TYR A 19 18.47 15.09 23.14
C TYR A 19 17.32 16.07 23.35
N ASP A 20 17.40 17.21 22.65
CA ASP A 20 16.33 18.21 22.60
C ASP A 20 15.27 17.82 21.57
N PHE A 21 14.00 17.89 21.97
CA PHE A 21 12.90 17.48 21.12
C PHE A 21 12.74 18.38 19.88
N ASP A 22 12.86 19.70 20.04
CA ASP A 22 12.62 20.64 18.95
C ASP A 22 13.70 20.52 17.87
N GLN A 23 14.95 20.30 18.28
CA GLN A 23 16.05 20.00 17.35
C GLN A 23 15.82 18.71 16.56
N VAL A 24 15.41 17.62 17.24
CA VAL A 24 15.14 16.33 16.58
C VAL A 24 13.92 16.43 15.65
N ALA A 25 12.83 17.06 16.11
CA ALA A 25 11.64 17.26 15.30
C ALA A 25 11.93 18.09 14.04
N LYS A 26 12.72 19.16 14.17
CA LYS A 26 13.15 19.98 13.03
C LYS A 26 14.03 19.19 12.07
N ALA A 27 14.95 18.37 12.59
CA ALA A 27 15.80 17.51 11.76
C ALA A 27 14.95 16.52 10.94
N ILE A 28 13.97 15.85 11.58
CA ILE A 28 13.04 14.95 10.90
C ILE A 28 12.25 15.70 9.82
N GLN A 29 11.67 16.86 10.15
CA GLN A 29 10.87 17.63 9.19
C GLN A 29 11.68 18.20 8.01
N SER A 30 12.99 18.41 8.21
CA SER A 30 13.88 18.93 7.17
C SER A 30 14.56 17.84 6.35
N ASP A 31 14.40 16.57 6.74
CA ASP A 31 14.93 15.43 5.99
C ASP A 31 14.15 15.27 4.67
N ASP A 32 14.85 14.95 3.58
CA ASP A 32 14.27 14.82 2.24
C ASP A 32 13.07 13.85 2.18
N TYR A 33 13.03 12.86 3.08
CA TYR A 33 11.91 11.92 3.17
C TYR A 33 10.60 12.58 3.65
N PHE A 34 10.69 13.65 4.45
CA PHE A 34 9.55 14.32 5.09
C PHE A 34 9.32 15.76 4.62
N ALA A 35 10.35 16.42 4.09
CA ALA A 35 10.34 17.84 3.76
C ALA A 35 9.28 18.25 2.71
N HIS A 36 8.74 17.28 1.99
CA HIS A 36 7.73 17.49 0.94
C HIS A 36 6.30 17.15 1.36
N ASP A 37 6.11 16.63 2.58
CA ASP A 37 4.81 16.23 3.12
C ASP A 37 4.48 17.01 4.41
N GLU A 38 3.19 17.19 4.70
CA GLU A 38 2.77 17.70 6.01
C GLU A 38 3.19 16.70 7.09
N THR A 39 4.18 17.06 7.92
CA THR A 39 4.80 16.17 8.90
C THR A 39 4.66 16.68 10.33
N HIS A 40 4.01 15.88 11.17
CA HIS A 40 3.85 16.14 12.61
C HIS A 40 4.68 15.15 13.41
N VAL A 41 5.49 15.65 14.34
CA VAL A 41 6.35 14.83 15.20
C VAL A 41 5.83 14.88 16.63
N PHE A 42 5.71 13.72 17.27
CA PHE A 42 5.20 13.56 18.62
C PHE A 42 6.21 12.78 19.46
N ARG A 43 6.52 13.27 20.65
CA ARG A 43 7.25 12.50 21.65
C ARG A 43 6.28 11.55 22.36
N VAL A 44 6.66 10.29 22.50
CA VAL A 44 5.90 9.26 23.22
C VAL A 44 6.79 8.50 24.19
N GLU A 45 6.18 7.84 25.17
CA GLU A 45 6.91 7.02 26.15
C GLU A 45 7.31 5.66 25.60
N ASN A 46 6.50 5.09 24.70
CA ASN A 46 6.72 3.76 24.15
C ASN A 46 6.11 3.65 22.74
N VAL A 47 6.96 3.58 21.72
CA VAL A 47 6.58 3.42 20.31
C VAL A 47 5.98 2.03 20.05
N GLU A 48 6.39 1.00 20.78
CA GLU A 48 5.84 -0.36 20.60
C GLU A 48 4.35 -0.42 20.88
N ALA A 49 3.88 0.34 21.87
CA ALA A 49 2.47 0.41 22.22
C ALA A 49 1.58 0.97 21.09
N LEU A 50 2.18 1.66 20.10
CA LEU A 50 1.50 2.27 18.97
C LEU A 50 1.57 1.42 17.70
N LYS A 51 2.25 0.27 17.72
CA LYS A 51 2.41 -0.54 16.51
C LYS A 51 1.10 -1.21 16.11
N ASP A 52 0.67 -0.87 14.90
CA ASP A 52 -0.38 -1.57 14.16
C ASP A 52 0.14 -1.89 12.76
N MET A 53 -0.13 -3.10 12.27
CA MET A 53 0.19 -3.54 10.91
C MET A 53 -0.97 -3.31 9.93
N GLY A 54 -2.06 -2.70 10.43
CA GLY A 54 -3.16 -2.20 9.64
C GLY A 54 -2.68 -1.21 8.58
N HIS A 55 -3.08 -1.44 7.34
CA HIS A 55 -2.81 -0.54 6.24
C HIS A 55 -3.95 -0.57 5.23
N GLY A 56 -3.87 0.26 4.21
CA GLY A 56 -4.91 0.35 3.22
C GLY A 56 -4.55 1.25 2.06
N VAL A 57 -5.38 1.17 1.03
CA VAL A 57 -5.27 2.02 -0.16
C VAL A 57 -6.65 2.45 -0.59
N LEU A 58 -6.74 3.67 -1.10
CA LEU A 58 -7.87 4.16 -1.86
C LEU A 58 -7.34 4.60 -3.22
N MET A 59 -7.77 3.92 -4.28
CA MET A 59 -7.48 4.30 -5.65
C MET A 59 -8.77 4.75 -6.30
N GLU A 60 -8.76 5.97 -6.86
CA GLU A 60 -9.91 6.59 -7.49
C GLU A 60 -9.55 7.04 -8.90
N ARG A 61 -10.47 6.84 -9.84
CA ARG A 61 -10.35 7.31 -11.21
C ARG A 61 -11.66 7.90 -11.66
N LYS A 62 -11.65 9.19 -12.01
CA LYS A 62 -12.73 9.85 -12.76
C LYS A 62 -12.30 10.02 -14.21
N GLY A 63 -13.13 9.62 -15.16
CA GLY A 63 -12.77 9.66 -16.57
C GLY A 63 -13.96 9.55 -17.52
N VAL A 64 -13.66 9.07 -18.73
CA VAL A 64 -14.58 9.05 -19.87
C VAL A 64 -14.53 7.69 -20.54
N SER A 65 -15.71 7.14 -20.88
CA SER A 65 -15.84 5.96 -21.75
C SER A 65 -16.19 6.44 -23.15
N GLY A 66 -15.23 6.42 -24.08
CA GLY A 66 -15.40 7.05 -25.39
C GLY A 66 -15.64 8.56 -25.25
N ASN A 67 -16.86 9.01 -25.54
CA ASN A 67 -17.28 10.40 -25.36
C ASN A 67 -18.17 10.61 -24.12
N THR A 68 -18.51 9.55 -23.38
CA THR A 68 -19.42 9.61 -22.23
C THR A 68 -18.65 9.94 -20.95
N GLN A 69 -18.80 11.19 -20.51
CA GLN A 69 -18.14 11.76 -19.34
C GLN A 69 -18.58 11.12 -18.01
N ASN A 70 -17.88 11.45 -16.93
CA ASN A 70 -18.25 11.15 -15.54
C ASN A 70 -18.28 9.65 -15.18
N GLN A 71 -17.37 8.86 -15.73
CA GLN A 71 -17.12 7.49 -15.28
C GLN A 71 -16.28 7.52 -14.00
N LEU A 72 -16.72 6.83 -12.95
CA LEU A 72 -16.10 6.87 -11.63
C LEU A 72 -15.78 5.45 -11.18
N PHE A 73 -14.49 5.17 -10.97
CA PHE A 73 -14.01 3.90 -10.41
C PHE A 73 -13.35 4.15 -9.06
N ARG A 74 -13.59 3.22 -8.13
CA ARG A 74 -12.97 3.20 -6.81
C ARG A 74 -12.53 1.79 -6.47
N PHE A 75 -11.32 1.66 -5.95
CA PHE A 75 -10.79 0.45 -5.35
C PHE A 75 -10.28 0.78 -3.94
N ASP A 76 -10.76 0.05 -2.93
CA ASP A 76 -10.53 0.32 -1.52
C ASP A 76 -10.10 -0.97 -0.81
N MET A 77 -9.03 -0.89 -0.01
CA MET A 77 -8.57 -1.98 0.82
C MET A 77 -8.30 -1.49 2.24
N ARG A 78 -8.71 -2.29 3.23
CA ARG A 78 -8.33 -2.18 4.64
C ARG A 78 -7.85 -3.56 5.09
N ILE A 79 -6.56 -3.68 5.32
CA ILE A 79 -5.87 -4.97 5.36
C ILE A 79 -4.78 -4.97 6.43
N ASN A 80 -4.30 -6.16 6.77
CA ASN A 80 -3.02 -6.31 7.43
C ASN A 80 -1.94 -6.38 6.34
N ASN A 81 -0.99 -5.44 6.38
CA ASN A 81 0.00 -5.23 5.30
C ASN A 81 0.84 -6.49 5.00
N PRO A 82 1.66 -7.01 5.94
CA PRO A 82 2.49 -8.18 5.66
C PRO A 82 1.67 -9.43 5.31
N ALA A 83 0.48 -9.60 5.90
CA ALA A 83 -0.38 -10.75 5.60
C ALA A 83 -0.87 -10.73 4.14
N LEU A 84 -1.36 -9.58 3.64
CA LEU A 84 -1.79 -9.47 2.26
C LEU A 84 -0.61 -9.64 1.29
N THR A 85 0.54 -9.03 1.59
CA THR A 85 1.76 -9.19 0.78
C THR A 85 2.13 -10.68 0.65
N ALA A 86 2.13 -11.42 1.77
CA ALA A 86 2.43 -12.85 1.76
C ALA A 86 1.44 -13.65 0.90
N GLN A 87 0.15 -13.37 1.02
CA GLN A 87 -0.88 -14.07 0.23
C GLN A 87 -0.72 -13.80 -1.28
N VAL A 88 -0.41 -12.57 -1.67
CA VAL A 88 -0.13 -12.21 -3.07
C VAL A 88 1.13 -12.93 -3.56
N MET A 89 2.20 -12.98 -2.76
CA MET A 89 3.43 -13.72 -3.12
C MET A 89 3.17 -15.21 -3.36
N VAL A 90 2.32 -15.86 -2.55
CA VAL A 90 1.91 -17.26 -2.78
C VAL A 90 1.13 -17.40 -4.09
N GLY A 91 0.29 -16.41 -4.43
CA GLY A 91 -0.37 -16.32 -5.74
C GLY A 91 0.63 -16.21 -6.89
N CYS A 92 1.61 -15.32 -6.77
CA CYS A 92 2.67 -15.13 -7.75
C CYS A 92 3.52 -16.39 -7.94
N ALA A 93 3.90 -17.08 -6.86
CA ALA A 93 4.65 -18.34 -6.94
C ALA A 93 3.88 -19.41 -7.74
N ARG A 94 2.56 -19.48 -7.56
CA ARG A 94 1.68 -20.37 -8.34
C ARG A 94 1.57 -19.95 -9.80
N ALA A 95 1.50 -18.66 -10.08
CA ALA A 95 1.43 -18.18 -11.46
C ALA A 95 2.76 -18.38 -12.19
N ALA A 96 3.89 -18.22 -11.50
CA ALA A 96 5.24 -18.33 -12.05
C ALA A 96 5.50 -19.70 -12.69
N VAL A 97 5.02 -20.79 -12.08
CA VAL A 97 5.16 -22.15 -12.65
C VAL A 97 4.31 -22.40 -13.90
N LYS A 98 3.40 -21.48 -14.23
CA LYS A 98 2.56 -21.52 -15.45
C LYS A 98 3.13 -20.68 -16.59
N GLN A 99 4.11 -19.81 -16.31
CA GLN A 99 4.66 -18.89 -17.31
C GLN A 99 5.85 -19.50 -18.07
N LYS A 100 6.15 -18.93 -19.24
CA LYS A 100 7.40 -19.20 -19.96
C LYS A 100 8.59 -18.55 -19.24
N PRO A 101 9.85 -18.91 -19.56
CA PRO A 101 11.03 -18.24 -19.00
C PRO A 101 10.98 -16.73 -19.26
N GLY A 102 11.15 -15.94 -18.19
CA GLY A 102 11.09 -14.49 -18.23
C GLY A 102 10.91 -13.90 -16.83
N ALA A 103 10.92 -12.57 -16.75
CA ALA A 103 10.54 -11.82 -15.57
C ALA A 103 9.24 -11.08 -15.88
N TYR A 104 8.28 -11.15 -14.96
CA TYR A 104 6.93 -10.63 -15.15
C TYR A 104 6.49 -9.79 -13.96
N THR A 105 5.86 -8.66 -14.24
CA THR A 105 5.05 -7.90 -13.29
C THR A 105 3.59 -8.38 -13.32
N LEU A 106 2.78 -8.02 -12.32
CA LEU A 106 1.39 -8.52 -12.21
C LEU A 106 0.48 -8.12 -13.38
N ILE A 107 0.78 -7.03 -14.10
CA ILE A 107 -0.03 -6.63 -15.27
C ILE A 107 0.15 -7.59 -16.46
N GLU A 108 1.21 -8.38 -16.46
CA GLU A 108 1.54 -9.35 -17.51
C GLU A 108 0.99 -10.76 -17.19
N ILE A 109 0.49 -10.96 -15.97
CA ILE A 109 -0.02 -12.25 -15.49
C ILE A 109 -1.56 -12.27 -15.55
N PRO A 110 -2.18 -13.25 -16.23
CA PRO A 110 -3.61 -13.46 -16.13
C PRO A 110 -4.02 -13.70 -14.67
N VAL A 111 -4.96 -12.92 -14.12
CA VAL A 111 -5.32 -13.01 -12.69
C VAL A 111 -5.79 -14.40 -12.25
N VAL A 112 -6.37 -15.20 -13.15
CA VAL A 112 -6.77 -16.58 -12.88
C VAL A 112 -5.58 -17.49 -12.60
N ASP A 113 -4.38 -17.17 -13.09
CA ASP A 113 -3.18 -17.97 -12.86
C ASP A 113 -2.72 -17.88 -11.40
N LEU A 114 -3.09 -16.81 -10.68
CA LEU A 114 -2.88 -16.66 -9.25
C LEU A 114 -3.73 -17.64 -8.42
N LEU A 115 -4.79 -18.23 -8.98
CA LEU A 115 -5.72 -19.11 -8.25
C LEU A 115 -5.31 -20.59 -8.34
N PRO A 116 -5.61 -21.40 -7.30
CA PRO A 116 -5.30 -22.83 -7.29
C PRO A 116 -6.27 -23.64 -8.17
N GLY A 117 -5.76 -24.72 -8.78
CA GLY A 117 -6.54 -25.64 -9.59
C GLY A 117 -6.85 -25.13 -11.01
N ASP A 118 -7.83 -25.77 -11.64
CA ASP A 118 -8.13 -25.57 -13.05
C ASP A 118 -8.90 -24.28 -13.33
N ARG A 119 -8.65 -23.72 -14.51
CA ARG A 119 -9.21 -22.45 -14.97
C ARG A 119 -10.74 -22.51 -15.07
N GLU A 120 -11.28 -23.61 -15.59
CA GLU A 120 -12.71 -23.84 -15.83
C GLU A 120 -13.53 -23.70 -14.54
N LYS A 121 -12.97 -24.15 -13.41
CA LYS A 121 -13.60 -24.04 -12.10
C LYS A 121 -13.80 -22.59 -11.68
N TRP A 122 -12.84 -21.72 -12.00
CA TRP A 122 -12.90 -20.30 -11.65
C TRP A 122 -13.78 -19.51 -12.61
N ILE A 123 -13.73 -19.82 -13.92
CA ILE A 123 -14.65 -19.24 -14.91
C ILE A 123 -16.09 -19.48 -14.46
N LYS A 124 -16.47 -20.74 -14.17
CA LYS A 124 -17.83 -21.07 -13.74
C LYS A 124 -18.27 -20.37 -12.44
N LYS A 125 -17.34 -19.97 -11.58
CA LYS A 125 -17.63 -19.40 -10.27
C LYS A 125 -17.61 -17.87 -10.24
N LEU A 126 -16.82 -17.23 -11.09
CA LEU A 126 -16.48 -15.80 -10.99
C LEU A 126 -16.88 -14.98 -12.22
N VAL A 127 -17.34 -15.63 -13.30
CA VAL A 127 -17.83 -15.00 -14.55
C VAL A 127 -19.23 -15.51 -14.83
#